data_AF-A0A1I8GL95-F1
#
_entry.id   AF-A0A1I8GL95-F1
#
_cell.length_a   1.000
_cell.length_b   1.000
_cell.length_c   1.000
_cell.angle_alpha   90.00
_cell.angle_beta   90.00
_cell.angle_gamma   90.00
#
_symmetry.space_group_name_H-M   'P 1'
#
loop_
_entity.id
_entity.type
_entity.pdbx_description
1 polymer ?
#
loop_
_entity_poly.entity_id
_entity_poly.type
_entity_poly.pdbx_seq_one_letter_code
_entity_poly.pdbx_strand_id
1 'polypeptide(L)'
;GGGGSNGSFGYADSNYHVIYTGTRVPASPAYPMPHHQQQQHHQHVLHNRLQQQPTPPPSTSSLTNASASASPAAPAGAGHRCQSCEALQSMCAALHRKQSEAASGLRASEQEKTTLRMQLDQLAAEARSLADDRLTLLRQVSDLRVALYREQENAQAVSTEWRKVMSERADVHEEIRQLTSRGELAEDRLRAVEAQRDEALEACRQRRCCGGGEAAAELAKLREEAGDLRQLQATARSQRDWALQQRASALEEREALRNLCEQLRAERDQAVSRHADTMQRCDLLEAEKRQLANQLQEAAAAANQFAEAVSESKDAGETAKPAVRDGLVNVDIGPIGKNIGFQVTGGPHQPLAVNDTSLYVLNVIPGSQADGKLRVNDQICRVNGANVVGRSAEEVYAALQACSGSASCVLTVRRRRVHWRTHPVCVRLSGARPADLIQLDAGFYVK
;
A
#
# COMPACT_ATOMS: atom_id res chain seq x y z
N GLY A 1 49.43 -43.75 -31.87
CA GLY A 1 48.81 -42.95 -32.95
C GLY A 1 48.46 -41.61 -32.34
N GLY A 2 49.06 -40.50 -32.77
CA GLY A 2 48.91 -39.88 -34.09
C GLY A 2 47.86 -38.77 -33.92
N GLY A 3 48.05 -37.50 -34.24
CA GLY A 3 49.09 -36.79 -35.01
C GLY A 3 48.44 -35.50 -35.54
N GLY A 4 49.21 -34.40 -35.63
CA GLY A 4 48.92 -33.18 -36.40
C GLY A 4 47.88 -32.22 -35.77
N SER A 5 48.00 -30.91 -35.85
CA SER A 5 48.57 -30.09 -36.93
C SER A 5 49.09 -28.73 -36.46
N ASN A 6 50.18 -28.31 -37.11
CA ASN A 6 50.74 -26.97 -37.11
C ASN A 6 49.78 -25.96 -37.76
N GLY A 7 49.74 -24.74 -37.21
CA GLY A 7 49.17 -23.57 -37.85
C GLY A 7 50.03 -22.34 -37.55
N SER A 8 51.11 -22.17 -38.31
CA SER A 8 51.89 -20.95 -38.37
C SER A 8 51.13 -19.90 -39.18
N PHE A 9 50.83 -18.74 -38.59
CA PHE A 9 50.52 -17.53 -39.32
C PHE A 9 51.33 -16.38 -38.72
N GLY A 10 52.32 -15.91 -39.49
CA GLY A 10 53.01 -14.67 -39.19
C GLY A 10 52.13 -13.49 -39.57
N TYR A 11 52.10 -12.46 -38.71
CA TYR A 11 51.74 -11.11 -39.11
C TYR A 11 52.63 -10.12 -38.37
N ALA A 12 53.35 -9.38 -39.20
CA ALA A 12 54.06 -8.12 -39.04
C ALA A 12 53.97 -7.36 -37.70
N ASP A 13 55.17 -6.96 -37.25
CA ASP A 13 55.45 -5.78 -36.44
C ASP A 13 54.56 -4.59 -36.86
N SER A 14 53.79 -4.09 -35.91
CA SER A 14 53.27 -2.72 -35.96
C SER A 14 53.39 -2.10 -34.57
N ASN A 15 54.42 -1.27 -34.43
CA ASN A 15 54.59 -0.32 -33.33
C ASN A 15 53.32 0.54 -33.20
N TYR A 16 52.48 0.23 -32.21
CA TYR A 16 51.47 1.16 -31.73
C TYR A 16 51.93 1.74 -30.40
N HIS A 17 52.50 2.95 -30.46
CA HIS A 17 52.54 3.84 -29.32
C HIS A 17 51.09 4.18 -28.92
N VAL A 18 50.61 3.55 -27.85
CA VAL A 18 49.36 3.97 -27.20
C VAL A 18 49.67 5.22 -26.38
N ILE A 19 49.46 6.38 -27.00
CA ILE A 19 49.39 7.66 -26.28
C ILE A 19 48.08 7.62 -25.49
N TYR A 20 48.15 7.37 -24.18
CA TYR A 20 47.04 7.65 -23.27
C TYR A 20 46.86 9.17 -23.21
N THR A 21 46.02 9.73 -24.09
CA THR A 21 45.43 11.03 -23.84
C THR A 21 44.43 10.84 -22.70
N GLY A 22 44.78 11.38 -21.52
CA GLY A 22 43.90 11.43 -20.38
C GLY A 22 42.62 12.19 -20.74
N THR A 23 41.59 11.45 -21.13
CA THR A 23 40.23 11.96 -21.20
C THR A 23 39.76 12.14 -19.76
N ARG A 24 39.89 13.38 -19.27
CA ARG A 24 39.08 13.86 -18.15
C ARG A 24 37.63 13.49 -18.45
N VAL A 25 37.10 12.58 -17.65
CA VAL A 25 35.66 12.33 -17.57
C VAL A 25 34.99 13.68 -17.32
N PRO A 26 34.11 14.16 -18.20
CA PRO A 26 33.36 15.37 -17.92
C PRO A 26 32.47 15.07 -16.72
N ALA A 27 32.60 15.89 -15.67
CA ALA A 27 31.69 15.87 -14.54
C ALA A 27 30.25 15.89 -15.08
N SER A 28 29.50 14.81 -14.80
CA SER A 28 28.08 14.76 -15.13
C SER A 28 27.38 15.96 -14.48
N PRO A 29 26.43 16.60 -15.18
CA PRO A 29 25.73 17.75 -14.66
C PRO A 29 24.95 17.33 -13.42
N ALA A 30 25.14 18.08 -12.34
CA ALA A 30 24.34 17.98 -11.14
C ALA A 30 22.85 18.15 -11.54
N TYR A 31 22.10 17.05 -11.52
CA TYR A 31 20.65 17.12 -11.53
C TYR A 31 20.23 17.81 -10.22
N PRO A 32 19.41 18.87 -10.28
CA PRO A 32 18.95 19.52 -9.07
C PRO A 32 18.04 18.54 -8.34
N MET A 33 18.49 18.13 -7.15
CA MET A 33 17.66 17.44 -6.15
C MET A 33 16.34 18.21 -5.99
N PRO A 34 15.17 17.57 -6.13
CA PRO A 34 13.92 18.25 -5.87
C PRO A 34 13.88 18.65 -4.40
N HIS A 35 13.64 19.94 -4.20
CA HIS A 35 13.60 20.63 -2.93
C HIS A 35 12.95 19.81 -1.80
N HIS A 36 13.74 19.56 -0.76
CA HIS A 36 13.32 19.07 0.56
C HIS A 36 12.24 19.95 1.24
N GLN A 37 11.91 21.08 0.62
CA GLN A 37 10.91 22.05 1.05
C GLN A 37 9.48 21.68 0.62
N GLN A 38 9.30 20.84 -0.41
CA GLN A 38 7.96 20.44 -0.88
C GLN A 38 7.36 19.29 -0.03
N GLN A 39 8.22 18.42 0.51
CA GLN A 39 7.81 17.38 1.47
C GLN A 39 7.46 17.97 2.85
N GLN A 40 8.19 19.00 3.29
CA GLN A 40 7.83 19.73 4.51
C GLN A 40 6.54 20.54 4.35
N HIS A 41 6.26 21.08 3.16
CA HIS A 41 4.97 21.74 2.90
C HIS A 41 3.80 20.75 2.90
N HIS A 42 4.00 19.52 2.38
CA HIS A 42 2.97 18.48 2.44
C HIS A 42 2.73 17.97 3.87
N GLN A 43 3.78 17.83 4.69
CA GLN A 43 3.62 17.48 6.11
C GLN A 43 2.99 18.62 6.92
N HIS A 44 3.30 19.90 6.64
CA HIS A 44 2.66 21.04 7.31
C HIS A 44 1.18 21.20 6.92
N VAL A 45 0.79 20.89 5.68
CA VAL A 45 -0.60 20.93 5.23
C VAL A 45 -1.42 19.78 5.84
N LEU A 46 -0.81 18.61 6.06
CA LEU A 46 -1.46 17.49 6.75
C LEU A 46 -1.56 17.71 8.27
N HIS A 47 -0.56 18.34 8.90
CA HIS A 47 -0.61 18.68 10.33
C HIS A 47 -1.62 19.80 10.65
N ASN A 48 -1.80 20.78 9.75
CA ASN A 48 -2.81 21.84 9.92
C ASN A 48 -4.25 21.39 9.61
N ARG A 49 -4.45 20.29 8.87
CA ARG A 49 -5.80 19.75 8.59
C ARG A 49 -6.38 18.92 9.73
N LEU A 50 -5.54 18.43 10.65
CA LEU A 50 -5.95 17.62 11.81
C LEU A 50 -6.21 18.45 13.08
N GLN A 51 -6.02 19.78 13.05
CA GLN A 51 -6.29 20.67 14.18
C GLN A 51 -7.44 21.67 13.97
N GLN A 52 -8.16 21.62 12.84
CA GLN A 52 -9.38 22.41 12.67
C GLN A 52 -10.60 21.58 13.04
N GLN A 53 -10.93 21.55 14.33
CA GLN A 53 -12.28 21.27 14.77
C GLN A 53 -13.21 22.35 14.21
N PRO A 54 -14.38 22.01 13.63
CA PRO A 54 -15.40 23.01 13.37
C PRO A 54 -15.92 23.53 14.72
N THR A 55 -15.58 24.78 15.06
CA THR A 55 -16.21 25.53 16.13
C THR A 55 -17.72 25.63 15.84
N PRO A 56 -18.61 25.43 16.83
CA PRO A 56 -20.03 25.69 16.64
C PRO A 56 -20.24 27.18 16.32
N PRO A 57 -21.20 27.54 15.44
CA PRO A 57 -21.48 28.95 15.17
C PRO A 57 -22.00 29.64 16.45
N PRO A 58 -21.69 30.93 16.63
CA PRO A 58 -22.20 31.67 17.77
C PRO A 58 -23.73 31.77 17.68
N SER A 59 -24.37 31.48 18.80
CA SER A 59 -25.76 31.83 19.06
C SER A 59 -25.91 33.36 19.03
N THR A 60 -26.29 33.91 17.89
CA THR A 60 -26.87 35.26 17.81
C THR A 60 -28.37 35.14 17.60
N SER A 61 -29.07 35.36 18.71
CA SER A 61 -30.47 35.71 18.81
C SER A 61 -30.88 36.86 17.89
N SER A 62 -32.19 36.95 17.69
CA SER A 62 -33.00 38.11 17.27
C SER A 62 -33.23 38.33 15.77
N LEU A 63 -34.19 37.58 15.22
CA LEU A 63 -35.24 38.20 14.41
C LEU A 63 -36.61 37.74 14.91
N THR A 64 -37.33 38.74 15.39
CA THR A 64 -38.66 38.73 15.98
C THR A 64 -39.70 38.19 14.98
N ASN A 65 -40.23 37.00 15.23
CA ASN A 65 -41.56 36.66 14.76
C ASN A 65 -42.57 37.13 15.80
N ALA A 66 -43.18 38.27 15.49
CA ALA A 66 -44.37 38.77 16.13
C ALA A 66 -45.51 37.76 15.89
N SER A 67 -45.92 37.05 16.94
CA SER A 67 -47.24 36.47 17.03
C SER A 67 -47.67 36.34 18.49
N ALA A 68 -48.42 37.36 18.90
CA ALA A 68 -49.54 37.32 19.84
C ALA A 68 -49.25 36.97 21.32
N SER A 69 -48.92 38.00 22.11
CA SER A 69 -49.50 38.15 23.45
C SER A 69 -50.64 39.18 23.38
N ALA A 70 -51.77 38.78 22.79
CA ALA A 70 -53.02 39.48 23.00
C ALA A 70 -53.56 39.06 24.37
N SER A 71 -53.56 40.00 25.32
CA SER A 71 -54.37 39.90 26.54
C SER A 71 -55.82 39.55 26.17
N PRO A 72 -56.46 38.56 26.82
CA PRO A 72 -57.89 38.58 26.90
C PRO A 72 -58.26 39.52 28.05
N ALA A 73 -58.70 40.73 27.68
CA ALA A 73 -59.58 41.48 28.56
C ALA A 73 -60.78 40.57 28.91
N ALA A 74 -61.10 40.52 30.19
CA ALA A 74 -62.21 39.75 30.73
C ALA A 74 -63.53 40.04 30.00
N PRO A 75 -64.37 39.01 29.79
CA PRO A 75 -65.80 39.16 29.96
C PRO A 75 -66.20 38.43 31.24
N ALA A 76 -66.80 39.18 32.15
CA ALA A 76 -67.70 38.59 33.14
C ALA A 76 -68.81 37.86 32.37
N GLY A 77 -68.90 36.56 32.56
CA GLY A 77 -69.90 35.72 31.91
C GLY A 77 -69.60 34.26 32.18
N ALA A 78 -70.27 33.70 33.18
CA ALA A 78 -70.29 32.27 33.45
C ALA A 78 -70.94 31.54 32.26
N GLY A 79 -70.14 31.26 31.23
CA GLY A 79 -70.49 30.39 30.12
C GLY A 79 -69.94 29.01 30.39
N HIS A 80 -70.82 28.02 30.56
CA HIS A 80 -70.45 26.61 30.56
C HIS A 80 -69.59 26.33 29.32
N ARG A 81 -68.28 26.13 29.50
CA ARG A 81 -67.42 25.61 28.43
C ARG A 81 -67.94 24.22 28.10
N CYS A 82 -68.36 24.03 26.86
CA CYS A 82 -68.85 22.75 26.40
C CYS A 82 -67.70 21.74 26.47
N GLN A 83 -67.84 20.69 27.30
CA GLN A 83 -66.83 19.63 27.48
C GLN A 83 -66.36 19.01 26.14
N SER A 84 -67.20 19.09 25.11
CA SER A 84 -66.85 18.63 23.76
C SER A 84 -65.80 19.50 23.05
N CYS A 85 -65.78 20.81 23.29
CA CYS A 85 -64.79 21.72 22.69
C CYS A 85 -63.39 21.53 23.30
N GLU A 86 -63.29 21.32 24.61
CA GLU A 86 -62.02 21.02 25.29
C GLU A 86 -61.48 19.64 24.91
N ALA A 87 -62.36 18.64 24.76
CA ALA A 87 -61.98 17.32 24.27
C ALA A 87 -61.45 17.36 22.83
N LEU A 88 -62.07 18.14 21.94
CA LEU A 88 -61.60 18.33 20.56
C LEU A 88 -60.24 19.07 20.50
N GLN A 89 -60.05 20.10 21.32
CA GLN A 89 -58.76 20.81 21.41
C GLN A 89 -57.64 19.89 21.94
N SER A 90 -57.92 19.07 22.95
CA SER A 90 -56.99 18.05 23.47
C SER A 90 -56.61 17.03 22.39
N MET A 91 -57.60 16.56 21.62
CA MET A 91 -57.38 15.59 20.54
C MET A 91 -56.57 16.18 19.37
N CYS A 92 -56.83 17.42 18.97
CA CYS A 92 -56.00 18.13 17.99
C CYS A 92 -54.57 18.32 18.49
N ALA A 93 -54.37 18.71 19.76
CA ALA A 93 -53.05 18.83 20.35
C ALA A 93 -52.30 17.48 20.44
N ALA A 94 -53.01 16.38 20.66
CA ALA A 94 -52.43 15.04 20.64
C ALA A 94 -52.04 14.58 19.21
N LEU A 95 -52.86 14.91 18.20
CA LEU A 95 -52.54 14.65 16.79
C LEU A 95 -51.35 15.48 16.31
N HIS A 96 -51.27 16.76 16.67
CA HIS A 96 -50.12 17.61 16.38
C HIS A 96 -48.85 17.10 17.06
N ARG A 97 -48.93 16.62 18.31
CA ARG A 97 -47.79 15.99 19.01
C ARG A 97 -47.32 14.73 18.27
N LYS A 98 -48.23 13.83 17.90
CA LYS A 98 -47.87 12.62 17.12
C LYS A 98 -47.30 12.93 15.74
N GLN A 99 -47.83 13.93 15.05
CA GLN A 99 -47.25 14.40 13.77
C GLN A 99 -45.86 14.99 13.98
N SER A 100 -45.64 15.77 15.05
CA SER A 100 -44.33 16.33 15.35
C SER A 100 -43.31 15.25 15.71
N GLU A 101 -43.71 14.24 16.49
CA GLU A 101 -42.85 13.10 16.88
C GLU A 101 -42.48 12.25 15.66
N ALA A 102 -43.45 11.98 14.78
CA ALA A 102 -43.20 11.27 13.52
C ALA A 102 -42.25 12.07 12.61
N ALA A 103 -42.43 13.40 12.53
CA ALA A 103 -41.56 14.28 11.76
C ALA A 103 -40.15 14.41 12.37
N SER A 104 -40.00 14.32 13.70
CA SER A 104 -38.67 14.26 14.33
C SER A 104 -37.98 12.91 14.13
N GLY A 105 -38.73 11.80 14.16
CA GLY A 105 -38.19 10.46 13.88
C GLY A 105 -37.70 10.31 12.45
N LEU A 106 -38.45 10.84 11.48
CA LEU A 106 -38.02 10.85 10.07
C LEU A 106 -36.74 11.68 9.89
N ARG A 107 -36.67 12.87 10.50
CA ARG A 107 -35.47 13.73 10.45
C ARG A 107 -34.25 13.04 11.08
N ALA A 108 -34.42 12.34 12.20
CA ALA A 108 -33.34 11.58 12.83
C ALA A 108 -32.84 10.44 11.92
N SER A 109 -33.74 9.70 11.28
CA SER A 109 -33.38 8.64 10.33
C SER A 109 -32.70 9.20 9.06
N GLU A 110 -33.11 10.37 8.57
CA GLU A 110 -32.44 11.05 7.46
C GLU A 110 -31.02 11.50 7.84
N GLN A 111 -30.83 12.01 9.06
CA GLN A 111 -29.50 12.37 9.58
C GLN A 111 -28.59 11.14 9.71
N GLU A 112 -29.11 10.02 10.21
CA GLU A 112 -28.39 8.75 10.28
C GLU A 112 -28.01 8.22 8.88
N LYS A 113 -28.92 8.34 7.91
CA LYS A 113 -28.61 7.99 6.51
C LYS A 113 -27.54 8.89 5.91
N THR A 114 -27.53 10.19 6.22
CA THR A 114 -26.48 11.10 5.74
C THR A 114 -25.13 10.81 6.37
N THR A 115 -25.09 10.46 7.66
CA THR A 115 -23.84 10.11 8.36
C THR A 115 -23.26 8.80 7.83
N LEU A 116 -24.10 7.77 7.62
CA LEU A 116 -23.68 6.51 7.01
C LEU A 116 -23.17 6.70 5.57
N ARG A 117 -23.83 7.54 4.77
CA ARG A 117 -23.35 7.88 3.41
C ARG A 117 -21.97 8.51 3.44
N MET A 118 -21.76 9.47 4.35
CA MET A 118 -20.45 10.11 4.51
C MET A 118 -19.36 9.12 4.93
N GLN A 119 -19.67 8.18 5.83
CA GLN A 119 -18.74 7.11 6.21
C GLN A 119 -18.41 6.18 5.04
N LEU A 120 -19.40 5.85 4.21
CA LEU A 120 -19.21 5.01 3.03
C LEU A 120 -18.34 5.70 1.98
N ASP A 121 -18.56 7.01 1.76
CA ASP A 121 -17.72 7.84 0.88
C ASP A 121 -16.28 7.94 1.41
N GLN A 122 -16.11 8.04 2.72
CA GLN A 122 -14.79 8.08 3.37
C GLN A 122 -14.04 6.75 3.21
N LEU A 123 -14.69 5.62 3.48
CA LEU A 123 -14.09 4.29 3.26
C LEU A 123 -13.77 4.04 1.78
N ALA A 124 -14.63 4.51 0.87
CA ALA A 124 -14.37 4.42 -0.57
C ALA A 124 -13.18 5.30 -1.00
N ALA A 125 -12.96 6.45 -0.35
CA ALA A 125 -11.78 7.29 -0.60
C ALA A 125 -10.50 6.64 -0.06
N GLU A 126 -10.53 6.06 1.14
CA GLU A 126 -9.42 5.31 1.73
C GLU A 126 -9.04 4.10 0.87
N ALA A 127 -10.01 3.33 0.39
CA ALA A 127 -9.77 2.21 -0.51
C ALA A 127 -9.09 2.64 -1.83
N ARG A 128 -9.46 3.81 -2.36
CA ARG A 128 -8.82 4.39 -3.56
C ARG A 128 -7.37 4.80 -3.27
N SER A 129 -7.12 5.49 -2.16
CA SER A 129 -5.76 5.86 -1.74
C SER A 129 -4.86 4.63 -1.59
N LEU A 130 -5.34 3.58 -0.92
CA LEU A 130 -4.59 2.34 -0.73
C LEU A 130 -4.30 1.63 -2.07
N ALA A 131 -5.21 1.72 -3.05
CA ALA A 131 -4.98 1.18 -4.38
C ALA A 131 -3.88 1.95 -5.14
N ASP A 132 -3.86 3.28 -5.02
CA ASP A 132 -2.82 4.14 -5.61
C ASP A 132 -1.45 3.90 -4.95
N ASP A 133 -1.42 3.75 -3.62
CA ASP A 133 -0.20 3.40 -2.88
C ASP A 133 0.33 2.04 -3.31
N ARG A 134 -0.54 1.04 -3.49
CA ARG A 134 -0.16 -0.29 -3.99
C ARG A 134 0.45 -0.21 -5.39
N LEU A 135 -0.15 0.57 -6.30
CA LEU A 135 0.41 0.78 -7.65
C LEU A 135 1.79 1.43 -7.59
N THR A 136 1.97 2.41 -6.71
CA THR A 136 3.25 3.08 -6.47
C THR A 136 4.31 2.12 -5.96
N LEU A 137 3.98 1.29 -4.98
CA LEU A 137 4.88 0.26 -4.44
C LEU A 137 5.25 -0.78 -5.50
N LEU A 138 4.30 -1.22 -6.32
CA LEU A 138 4.58 -2.15 -7.43
C LEU A 138 5.57 -1.54 -8.43
N ARG A 139 5.44 -0.24 -8.73
CA ARG A 139 6.38 0.47 -9.59
C ARG A 139 7.77 0.58 -8.97
N GLN A 140 7.86 0.91 -7.68
CA GLN A 140 9.14 0.91 -6.96
C GLN A 140 9.81 -0.47 -6.98
N VAL A 141 9.04 -1.55 -6.79
CA VAL A 141 9.57 -2.92 -6.86
C VAL A 141 10.07 -3.24 -8.28
N SER A 142 9.36 -2.83 -9.34
CA SER A 142 9.87 -3.01 -10.71
C SER A 142 11.14 -2.22 -10.98
N ASP A 143 11.23 -0.98 -10.50
CA ASP A 143 12.41 -0.13 -10.66
C ASP A 143 13.61 -0.73 -9.91
N LEU A 144 13.41 -1.22 -8.69
CA LEU A 144 14.44 -1.92 -7.91
C LEU A 144 14.91 -3.21 -8.59
N ARG A 145 14.01 -3.97 -9.24
CA ARG A 145 14.41 -5.15 -10.01
C ARG A 145 15.31 -4.79 -11.19
N VAL A 146 14.96 -3.75 -11.94
CA VAL A 146 15.79 -3.27 -13.06
C VAL A 146 17.16 -2.78 -12.55
N ALA A 147 17.18 -2.05 -11.44
CA ALA A 147 18.42 -1.62 -10.80
C ALA A 147 19.29 -2.83 -10.38
N LEU A 148 18.69 -3.85 -9.78
CA LEU A 148 19.40 -5.08 -9.40
C LEU A 148 20.03 -5.77 -10.61
N TYR A 149 19.31 -5.89 -11.74
CA TYR A 149 19.87 -6.48 -12.96
C TYR A 149 21.05 -5.67 -13.49
N ARG A 150 20.96 -4.33 -13.50
CA ARG A 150 22.09 -3.46 -13.89
C ARG A 150 23.31 -3.66 -12.99
N GLU A 151 23.10 -3.75 -11.69
CA GLU A 151 24.19 -4.02 -10.74
C GLU A 151 24.82 -5.40 -10.95
N GLN A 152 24.04 -6.41 -11.33
CA GLN A 152 24.56 -7.73 -11.69
C GLN A 152 25.41 -7.68 -12.96
N GLU A 153 24.97 -6.98 -14.01
CA GLU A 153 25.75 -6.78 -15.22
C GLU A 153 27.05 -6.01 -14.94
N ASN A 154 26.97 -4.94 -14.15
CA ASN A 154 28.13 -4.17 -13.71
C ASN A 154 29.12 -5.05 -12.93
N ALA A 155 28.64 -5.90 -12.01
CA ALA A 155 29.48 -6.81 -11.26
C ALA A 155 30.16 -7.85 -12.16
N GLN A 156 29.45 -8.37 -13.18
CA GLN A 156 30.03 -9.28 -14.17
C GLN A 156 31.10 -8.58 -15.02
N ALA A 157 30.82 -7.35 -15.49
CA ALA A 157 31.77 -6.54 -16.24
C ALA A 157 33.05 -6.28 -15.42
N VAL A 158 32.90 -5.82 -14.18
CA VAL A 158 34.02 -5.61 -13.24
C VAL A 158 34.81 -6.91 -13.03
N SER A 159 34.14 -8.04 -12.86
CA SER A 159 34.80 -9.35 -12.72
C SER A 159 35.60 -9.76 -13.96
N THR A 160 35.06 -9.51 -15.16
CA THR A 160 35.77 -9.78 -16.41
C THR A 160 36.99 -8.88 -16.61
N GLU A 161 36.84 -7.58 -16.34
CA GLU A 161 37.95 -6.62 -16.43
C GLU A 161 39.03 -6.93 -15.39
N TRP A 162 38.64 -7.27 -14.16
CA TRP A 162 39.57 -7.70 -13.12
C TRP A 162 40.40 -8.91 -13.56
N ARG A 163 39.79 -9.88 -14.26
CA ARG A 163 40.53 -11.04 -14.78
C ARG A 163 41.60 -10.65 -15.80
N LYS A 164 41.28 -9.72 -16.71
CA LYS A 164 42.24 -9.18 -17.70
C LYS A 164 43.39 -8.43 -17.02
N VAL A 165 43.06 -7.54 -16.10
CA VAL A 165 44.07 -6.79 -15.32
C VAL A 165 44.99 -7.76 -14.56
N MET A 166 44.44 -8.84 -14.01
CA MET A 166 45.24 -9.84 -13.30
C MET A 166 46.14 -10.67 -14.22
N SER A 167 45.73 -10.96 -15.46
CA SER A 167 46.62 -11.60 -16.45
C SER A 167 47.71 -10.66 -16.92
N GLU A 168 47.37 -9.41 -17.28
CA GLU A 168 48.35 -8.39 -17.66
C GLU A 168 49.37 -8.15 -16.53
N ARG A 169 48.90 -8.12 -15.28
CA ARG A 169 49.76 -8.04 -14.11
C ARG A 169 50.71 -9.23 -14.01
N ALA A 170 50.29 -10.45 -14.37
CA ALA A 170 51.17 -11.62 -14.35
C ALA A 170 52.27 -11.50 -15.40
N ASP A 171 51.92 -11.04 -16.60
CA ASP A 171 52.85 -10.82 -17.71
C ASP A 171 53.90 -9.75 -17.36
N VAL A 172 53.48 -8.61 -16.81
CA VAL A 172 54.38 -7.54 -16.34
C VAL A 172 55.34 -8.04 -15.25
N HIS A 173 54.87 -8.87 -14.31
CA HIS A 173 55.78 -9.44 -13.32
C HIS A 173 56.83 -10.36 -13.93
N GLU A 174 56.46 -11.14 -14.94
CA GLU A 174 57.40 -11.99 -15.65
C GLU A 174 58.43 -11.16 -16.42
N GLU A 175 58.01 -10.08 -17.08
CA GLU A 175 58.92 -9.14 -17.73
C GLU A 175 59.90 -8.49 -16.74
N ILE A 176 59.42 -8.08 -15.55
CA ILE A 176 60.28 -7.55 -14.48
C ILE A 176 61.31 -8.59 -14.05
N ARG A 177 60.92 -9.87 -13.91
CA ARG A 177 61.88 -10.96 -13.58
C ARG A 177 62.94 -11.10 -14.65
N GLN A 178 62.54 -11.08 -15.92
CA GLN A 178 63.46 -11.20 -17.05
C GLN A 178 64.42 -10.02 -17.14
N LEU A 179 63.93 -8.79 -16.98
CA LEU A 179 64.77 -7.58 -16.95
C LEU A 179 65.73 -7.59 -15.76
N THR A 180 65.30 -8.07 -14.60
CA THR A 180 66.15 -8.21 -13.40
C THR A 180 67.28 -9.20 -13.66
N SER A 181 66.97 -10.39 -14.20
CA SER A 181 67.99 -11.39 -14.54
C SER A 181 68.96 -10.91 -15.61
N ARG A 182 68.47 -10.20 -16.64
CA ARG A 182 69.33 -9.57 -17.67
C ARG A 182 70.25 -8.51 -17.07
N GLY A 183 69.76 -7.71 -16.12
CA GLY A 183 70.55 -6.74 -15.39
C GLY A 183 71.64 -7.39 -14.55
N GLU A 184 71.32 -8.45 -13.80
CA GLU A 184 72.28 -9.23 -13.01
C GLU A 184 73.38 -9.85 -13.89
N LEU A 185 73.01 -10.46 -15.02
CA LEU A 185 73.98 -11.02 -15.96
C LEU A 185 74.90 -9.94 -16.56
N ALA A 186 74.35 -8.77 -16.89
CA ALA A 186 75.14 -7.64 -17.37
C ALA A 186 76.10 -7.12 -16.30
N GLU A 187 75.65 -7.09 -15.04
CA GLU A 187 76.47 -6.72 -13.88
C GLU A 187 77.64 -7.67 -13.65
N ASP A 188 77.39 -8.98 -13.70
CA ASP A 188 78.45 -9.98 -13.54
C ASP A 188 79.44 -9.95 -14.70
N ARG A 189 78.97 -9.75 -15.94
CA ARG A 189 79.85 -9.52 -17.10
C ARG A 189 80.69 -8.26 -16.96
N LEU A 190 80.09 -7.16 -16.50
CA LEU A 190 80.80 -5.91 -16.27
C LEU A 190 81.92 -6.10 -15.23
N ARG A 191 81.62 -6.77 -14.12
CA ARG A 191 82.63 -7.10 -13.09
C ARG A 191 83.77 -7.93 -13.67
N ALA A 192 83.48 -8.89 -14.54
CA ALA A 192 84.51 -9.71 -15.20
C ALA A 192 85.39 -8.88 -16.15
N VAL A 193 84.79 -8.03 -16.99
CA VAL A 193 85.53 -7.14 -17.92
C VAL A 193 86.36 -6.10 -17.16
N GLU A 194 85.83 -5.55 -16.07
CA GLU A 194 86.56 -4.62 -15.20
C GLU A 194 87.75 -5.32 -14.52
N ALA A 195 87.58 -6.55 -14.04
CA ALA A 195 88.67 -7.35 -13.48
C ALA A 195 89.75 -7.66 -14.54
N GLN A 196 89.36 -8.07 -15.75
CA GLN A 196 90.28 -8.29 -16.86
C GLN A 196 91.06 -7.02 -17.25
N ARG A 197 90.37 -5.86 -17.26
CA ARG A 197 91.00 -4.56 -17.48
C ARG A 197 92.05 -4.27 -16.40
N ASP A 198 91.73 -4.53 -15.14
CA ASP A 198 92.64 -4.25 -14.02
C ASP A 198 93.85 -5.19 -14.04
N GLU A 199 93.67 -6.47 -14.34
CA GLU A 199 94.75 -7.44 -14.59
C GLU A 199 95.65 -7.01 -15.78
N ALA A 200 95.05 -6.57 -16.89
CA ALA A 200 95.79 -6.07 -18.06
C ALA A 200 96.59 -4.79 -17.74
N LEU A 201 96.03 -3.87 -16.94
CA LEU A 201 96.72 -2.68 -16.44
C LEU A 201 97.91 -3.06 -15.55
N GLU A 202 97.76 -4.02 -14.65
CA GLU A 202 98.82 -4.52 -13.79
C GLU A 202 99.93 -5.22 -14.59
N ALA A 203 99.56 -6.06 -15.57
CA ALA A 203 100.51 -6.70 -16.47
C ALA A 203 101.31 -5.68 -17.30
N CYS A 204 100.69 -4.57 -17.72
CA CYS A 204 101.38 -3.46 -18.37
C CYS A 204 102.35 -2.74 -17.44
N ARG A 205 101.93 -2.48 -16.18
CA ARG A 205 102.79 -1.87 -15.15
C ARG A 205 104.03 -2.74 -14.87
N GLN A 206 103.87 -4.05 -14.85
CA GLN A 206 104.94 -5.01 -14.61
C GLN A 206 105.90 -5.14 -15.80
N ARG A 207 105.40 -5.10 -17.05
CA ARG A 207 106.22 -5.32 -18.27
C ARG A 207 107.22 -4.22 -18.60
N ARG A 208 107.09 -3.02 -18.02
CA ARG A 208 108.10 -1.93 -18.02
C ARG A 208 108.94 -1.81 -19.30
N CYS A 209 108.36 -1.94 -20.51
CA CYS A 209 109.10 -1.89 -21.78
C CYS A 209 108.20 -1.50 -22.97
N CYS A 210 108.84 -0.82 -23.91
CA CYS A 210 108.34 -0.23 -25.15
C CYS A 210 107.76 -1.28 -26.13
N GLY A 211 106.44 -1.42 -26.10
CA GLY A 211 105.63 -2.19 -27.07
C GLY A 211 104.13 -1.95 -26.90
N GLY A 212 103.75 -0.76 -26.40
CA GLY A 212 102.44 -0.50 -25.77
C GLY A 212 101.22 -0.39 -26.70
N GLY A 213 101.37 -0.56 -28.01
CA GLY A 213 100.26 -0.38 -28.96
C GLY A 213 99.16 -1.44 -28.83
N GLU A 214 99.55 -2.71 -28.75
CA GLU A 214 98.59 -3.84 -28.66
C GLU A 214 97.88 -3.85 -27.31
N ALA A 215 98.62 -3.67 -26.21
CA ALA A 215 98.05 -3.61 -24.87
C ALA A 215 97.17 -2.35 -24.66
N ALA A 216 97.53 -1.20 -25.26
CA ALA A 216 96.67 -0.02 -25.25
C ALA A 216 95.39 -0.22 -26.07
N ALA A 217 95.47 -0.93 -27.19
CA ALA A 217 94.30 -1.28 -28.00
C ALA A 217 93.37 -2.27 -27.26
N GLU A 218 93.93 -3.26 -26.55
CA GLU A 218 93.18 -4.20 -25.73
C GLU A 218 92.49 -3.51 -24.53
N LEU A 219 93.19 -2.60 -23.85
CA LEU A 219 92.61 -1.76 -22.80
C LEU A 219 91.54 -0.79 -23.32
N ALA A 220 91.66 -0.31 -24.56
CA ALA A 220 90.63 0.53 -25.19
C ALA A 220 89.36 -0.29 -25.46
N LYS A 221 89.48 -1.51 -25.98
CA LYS A 221 88.36 -2.43 -26.19
C LYS A 221 87.64 -2.78 -24.88
N LEU A 222 88.38 -3.18 -23.84
CA LEU A 222 87.78 -3.50 -22.53
C LEU A 222 87.09 -2.29 -21.88
N ARG A 223 87.56 -1.06 -22.14
CA ARG A 223 86.91 0.16 -21.66
C ARG A 223 85.61 0.47 -22.42
N GLU A 224 85.59 0.24 -23.73
CA GLU A 224 84.39 0.39 -24.55
C GLU A 224 83.34 -0.65 -24.14
N GLU A 225 83.72 -1.92 -24.03
CA GLU A 225 82.85 -3.01 -23.57
C GLU A 225 82.30 -2.76 -22.15
N ALA A 226 83.12 -2.26 -21.22
CA ALA A 226 82.66 -1.85 -19.90
C ALA A 226 81.69 -0.64 -19.95
N GLY A 227 81.90 0.27 -20.90
CA GLY A 227 80.99 1.39 -21.15
C GLY A 227 79.61 0.92 -21.61
N ASP A 228 79.59 0.01 -22.58
CA ASP A 228 78.35 -0.56 -23.15
C ASP A 228 77.57 -1.36 -22.10
N LEU A 229 78.25 -2.19 -21.30
CA LEU A 229 77.63 -2.97 -20.23
C LEU A 229 77.05 -2.08 -19.12
N ARG A 230 77.71 -0.97 -18.77
CA ARG A 230 77.17 0.01 -17.81
C ARG A 230 75.92 0.72 -18.35
N GLN A 231 75.90 1.06 -19.63
CA GLN A 231 74.72 1.65 -20.26
C GLN A 231 73.55 0.66 -20.30
N LEU A 232 73.80 -0.60 -20.66
CA LEU A 232 72.81 -1.67 -20.64
C LEU A 232 72.24 -1.89 -19.23
N GLN A 233 73.10 -1.91 -18.21
CA GLN A 233 72.70 -2.02 -16.81
C GLN A 233 71.86 -0.82 -16.35
N ALA A 234 72.28 0.41 -16.68
CA ALA A 234 71.56 1.62 -16.30
C ALA A 234 70.16 1.68 -16.92
N THR A 235 70.04 1.31 -18.21
CA THR A 235 68.75 1.25 -18.91
C THR A 235 67.84 0.17 -18.33
N ALA A 236 68.36 -1.04 -18.06
CA ALA A 236 67.59 -2.11 -17.41
C ALA A 236 67.12 -1.74 -15.99
N ARG A 237 67.98 -1.11 -15.18
CA ARG A 237 67.62 -0.61 -13.83
C ARG A 237 66.54 0.46 -13.91
N SER A 238 66.70 1.45 -14.80
CA SER A 238 65.70 2.51 -14.99
C SER A 238 64.33 1.96 -15.40
N GLN A 239 64.28 1.00 -16.33
CA GLN A 239 63.04 0.33 -16.75
C GLN A 239 62.39 -0.44 -15.60
N ARG A 240 63.19 -1.20 -14.82
CA ARG A 240 62.71 -1.93 -13.65
C ARG A 240 62.15 -0.98 -12.58
N ASP A 241 62.89 0.07 -12.26
CA ASP A 241 62.53 1.01 -11.20
C ASP A 241 61.26 1.80 -11.59
N TRP A 242 61.11 2.16 -12.87
CA TRP A 242 59.86 2.73 -13.40
C TRP A 242 58.68 1.75 -13.26
N ALA A 243 58.85 0.48 -13.64
CA ALA A 243 57.80 -0.53 -13.51
C ALA A 243 57.39 -0.78 -12.04
N LEU A 244 58.36 -0.76 -11.11
CA LEU A 244 58.09 -0.85 -9.67
C LEU A 244 57.33 0.37 -9.15
N GLN A 245 57.69 1.58 -9.60
CA GLN A 245 56.98 2.80 -9.25
C GLN A 245 55.53 2.79 -9.75
N GLN A 246 55.30 2.37 -10.99
CA GLN A 246 53.94 2.22 -11.53
C GLN A 246 53.12 1.22 -10.72
N ARG A 247 53.72 0.08 -10.32
CA ARG A 247 53.07 -0.89 -9.43
C ARG A 247 52.74 -0.30 -8.06
N ALA A 248 53.62 0.52 -7.48
CA ALA A 248 53.35 1.18 -6.20
C ALA A 248 52.14 2.13 -6.31
N SER A 249 52.10 2.96 -7.36
CA SER A 249 50.95 3.84 -7.65
C SER A 249 49.63 3.06 -7.80
N ALA A 250 49.64 1.96 -8.54
CA ALA A 250 48.46 1.12 -8.70
C ALA A 250 48.00 0.45 -7.39
N LEU A 251 48.93 0.12 -6.49
CA LEU A 251 48.60 -0.41 -5.16
C LEU A 251 47.95 0.65 -4.27
N GLU A 252 48.43 1.89 -4.32
CA GLU A 252 47.83 3.04 -3.61
C GLU A 252 46.40 3.31 -4.09
N GLU A 253 46.17 3.32 -5.42
CA GLU A 253 44.82 3.45 -5.99
C GLU A 253 43.90 2.32 -5.53
N ARG A 254 44.39 1.07 -5.50
CA ARG A 254 43.63 -0.09 -5.01
C ARG A 254 43.32 0.01 -3.52
N GLU A 255 44.18 0.63 -2.72
CA GLU A 255 43.93 0.89 -1.30
C GLU A 255 42.89 2.00 -1.12
N ALA A 256 42.97 3.08 -1.91
CA ALA A 256 41.95 4.11 -1.94
C ALA A 256 40.57 3.56 -2.30
N LEU A 257 40.47 2.70 -3.32
CA LEU A 257 39.22 2.03 -3.70
C LEU A 257 38.71 1.07 -2.61
N ARG A 258 39.59 0.31 -1.95
CA ARG A 258 39.21 -0.56 -0.83
C ARG A 258 38.62 0.26 0.33
N ASN A 259 39.26 1.37 0.68
CA ASN A 259 38.77 2.26 1.73
C ASN A 259 37.40 2.85 1.38
N LEU A 260 37.19 3.28 0.13
CA LEU A 260 35.88 3.77 -0.33
C LEU A 260 34.80 2.67 -0.25
N CYS A 261 35.11 1.44 -0.67
CA CYS A 261 34.19 0.31 -0.55
C CYS A 261 33.84 0.00 0.91
N GLU A 262 34.80 0.09 1.83
CA GLU A 262 34.55 -0.07 3.27
C GLU A 262 33.65 1.04 3.83
N GLN A 263 33.87 2.30 3.42
CA GLN A 263 33.00 3.43 3.77
C GLN A 263 31.56 3.20 3.27
N LEU A 264 31.38 2.85 2.01
CA LEU A 264 30.05 2.60 1.43
C LEU A 264 29.33 1.42 2.11
N ARG A 265 30.06 0.36 2.48
CA ARG A 265 29.50 -0.75 3.25
C ARG A 265 29.09 -0.31 4.65
N ALA A 266 29.90 0.50 5.33
CA ALA A 266 29.57 1.04 6.64
C ALA A 266 28.32 1.95 6.57
N GLU A 267 28.21 2.80 5.54
CA GLU A 267 27.02 3.63 5.31
C GLU A 267 25.77 2.79 5.05
N ARG A 268 25.89 1.74 4.21
CA ARG A 268 24.80 0.78 3.99
C ARG A 268 24.38 0.13 5.30
N ASP A 269 25.32 -0.39 6.08
CA ASP A 269 25.01 -1.11 7.33
C ASP A 269 24.37 -0.15 8.35
N GLN A 270 24.83 1.10 8.40
CA GLN A 270 24.21 2.14 9.21
C GLN A 270 22.78 2.45 8.74
N ALA A 271 22.53 2.55 7.44
CA ALA A 271 21.19 2.78 6.90
C ALA A 271 20.23 1.60 7.18
N VAL A 272 20.71 0.37 7.02
CA VAL A 272 19.96 -0.86 7.35
C VAL A 272 19.64 -0.90 8.85
N SER A 273 20.60 -0.58 9.71
CA SER A 273 20.36 -0.49 11.16
C SER A 273 19.31 0.56 11.51
N ARG A 274 19.39 1.77 10.92
CA ARG A 274 18.36 2.81 11.11
C ARG A 274 16.98 2.33 10.68
N HIS A 275 16.90 1.63 9.56
CA HIS A 275 15.63 1.08 9.08
C HIS A 275 15.08 0.03 10.05
N ALA A 276 15.91 -0.88 10.55
CA ALA A 276 15.52 -1.85 11.56
C ALA A 276 15.02 -1.18 12.86
N ASP A 277 15.70 -0.14 13.34
CA ASP A 277 15.26 0.63 14.51
C ASP A 277 13.90 1.29 14.28
N THR A 278 13.66 1.86 13.08
CA THR A 278 12.36 2.42 12.74
C THR A 278 11.25 1.37 12.70
N MET A 279 11.53 0.18 12.18
CA MET A 279 10.59 -0.93 12.16
C MET A 279 10.23 -1.37 13.58
N GLN A 280 11.22 -1.55 14.45
CA GLN A 280 10.97 -1.91 15.86
C GLN A 280 10.13 -0.84 16.58
N ARG A 281 10.37 0.44 16.32
CA ARG A 281 9.54 1.53 16.88
C ARG A 281 8.11 1.46 16.38
N CYS A 282 7.89 1.18 15.09
CA CYS A 282 6.54 0.98 14.55
C CYS A 282 5.84 -0.20 15.23
N ASP A 283 6.51 -1.33 15.42
CA ASP A 283 5.96 -2.50 16.10
C ASP A 283 5.56 -2.19 17.56
N LEU A 284 6.37 -1.41 18.28
CA LEU A 284 6.06 -0.94 19.64
C LEU A 284 4.82 -0.04 19.65
N LEU A 285 4.73 0.93 18.73
CA LEU A 285 3.57 1.81 18.62
C LEU A 285 2.29 1.03 18.26
N GLU A 286 2.39 0.00 17.41
CA GLU A 286 1.26 -0.88 17.14
C GLU A 286 0.82 -1.66 18.38
N ALA A 287 1.76 -2.13 19.20
CA ALA A 287 1.45 -2.81 20.45
C ALA A 287 0.77 -1.87 21.45
N GLU A 288 1.27 -0.65 21.63
CA GLU A 288 0.63 0.39 22.46
C GLU A 288 -0.78 0.72 21.96
N LYS A 289 -0.96 0.87 20.64
CA LYS A 289 -2.26 1.09 20.01
C LYS A 289 -3.24 -0.06 20.32
N ARG A 290 -2.78 -1.31 20.23
CA ARG A 290 -3.60 -2.49 20.58
C ARG A 290 -3.98 -2.49 22.07
N GLN A 291 -3.05 -2.13 22.96
CA GLN A 291 -3.33 -2.01 24.40
C GLN A 291 -4.39 -0.94 24.68
N LEU A 292 -4.26 0.25 24.10
CA LEU A 292 -5.23 1.33 24.24
C LEU A 292 -6.60 0.95 23.66
N ALA A 293 -6.63 0.26 22.52
CA ALA A 293 -7.87 -0.25 21.94
C ALA A 293 -8.59 -1.24 22.87
N ASN A 294 -7.85 -2.16 23.49
CA ASN A 294 -8.40 -3.09 24.47
C ASN A 294 -8.93 -2.36 25.71
N GLN A 295 -8.18 -1.39 26.25
CA GLN A 295 -8.64 -0.57 27.38
C GLN A 295 -9.92 0.21 27.06
N LEU A 296 -10.04 0.76 25.85
CA LEU A 296 -11.26 1.43 25.40
C LEU A 296 -12.43 0.45 25.28
N GLN A 297 -12.18 -0.77 24.79
CA GLN A 297 -13.21 -1.81 24.70
C GLN A 297 -13.67 -2.29 26.07
N GLU A 298 -12.76 -2.46 27.04
CA GLU A 298 -13.07 -2.77 28.43
C GLU A 298 -13.85 -1.65 29.12
N ALA A 299 -13.45 -0.39 28.93
CA ALA A 299 -14.16 0.77 29.48
C ALA A 299 -15.57 0.91 28.87
N ALA A 300 -15.72 0.64 27.56
CA ALA A 300 -17.02 0.61 26.90
C ALA A 300 -17.90 -0.54 27.42
N ALA A 301 -17.32 -1.73 27.65
CA ALA A 301 -18.04 -2.85 28.25
C ALA A 301 -18.48 -2.54 29.69
N ALA A 302 -17.61 -1.92 30.49
CA ALA A 302 -17.94 -1.49 31.85
C ALA A 302 -19.03 -0.41 31.86
N ALA A 303 -19.01 0.54 30.93
CA ALA A 303 -20.06 1.55 30.77
C ALA A 303 -21.42 0.92 30.39
N ASN A 304 -21.42 -0.09 29.51
CA ASN A 304 -22.62 -0.84 29.16
C ASN A 304 -23.15 -1.67 30.35
N GLN A 305 -22.27 -2.36 31.10
CA GLN A 305 -22.67 -3.08 32.31
C GLN A 305 -23.23 -2.13 33.38
N PHE A 306 -22.67 -0.94 33.53
CA PHE A 306 -23.19 0.08 34.43
C PHE A 306 -24.57 0.58 33.96
N ALA A 307 -24.77 0.78 32.66
CA ALA A 307 -26.07 1.15 32.11
C ALA A 307 -27.14 0.05 32.30
N GLU A 308 -26.75 -1.23 32.20
CA GLU A 308 -27.61 -2.38 32.52
C GLU A 308 -27.96 -2.44 34.01
N ALA A 309 -26.97 -2.30 34.92
CA ALA A 309 -27.20 -2.29 36.36
C ALA A 309 -28.09 -1.12 36.83
N VAL A 310 -27.95 0.06 36.21
CA VAL A 310 -28.83 1.21 36.45
C VAL A 310 -30.26 0.93 35.96
N SER A 311 -30.43 0.08 34.95
CA SER A 311 -31.74 -0.35 34.45
C SER A 311 -32.40 -1.40 35.37
N GLU A 312 -31.63 -2.26 36.03
CA GLU A 312 -32.14 -3.29 36.96
C GLU A 312 -32.50 -2.76 38.36
N SER A 313 -32.04 -1.56 38.76
CA SER A 313 -32.39 -0.95 40.05
C SER A 313 -33.73 -0.19 40.08
N LYS A 314 -34.45 -0.10 38.95
CA LYS A 314 -35.78 0.54 38.88
C LYS A 314 -36.91 -0.48 39.04
N ASP A 315 -37.03 -1.05 40.23
CA ASP A 315 -38.23 -1.77 40.67
C ASP A 315 -39.08 -0.87 41.57
N ALA A 316 -40.02 -0.15 40.94
CA ALA A 316 -41.33 0.24 41.49
C ALA A 316 -42.05 1.13 40.47
N GLY A 317 -42.86 0.53 39.60
CA GLY A 317 -43.79 1.26 38.74
C GLY A 317 -44.08 0.56 37.42
N GLU A 318 -45.16 -0.22 37.41
CA GLU A 318 -45.78 -0.79 36.22
C GLU A 318 -45.86 0.21 35.05
N THR A 319 -45.14 -0.08 33.98
CA THR A 319 -45.60 0.25 32.62
C THR A 319 -45.13 -0.85 31.67
N ALA A 320 -46.09 -1.61 31.15
CA ALA A 320 -45.87 -2.68 30.20
C ALA A 320 -45.17 -2.19 28.92
N LYS A 321 -43.96 -2.69 28.65
CA LYS A 321 -43.41 -2.76 27.29
C LYS A 321 -43.83 -4.11 26.68
N PRO A 322 -44.47 -4.17 25.50
CA PRO A 322 -44.85 -5.43 24.91
C PRO A 322 -43.61 -6.09 24.26
N ALA A 323 -43.19 -7.24 24.80
CA ALA A 323 -42.26 -8.12 24.13
C ALA A 323 -43.01 -8.90 23.03
N VAL A 324 -42.63 -8.70 21.77
CA VAL A 324 -43.19 -9.38 20.60
C VAL A 324 -42.78 -10.85 20.63
N ARG A 325 -43.73 -11.77 20.85
CA ARG A 325 -43.55 -13.21 20.59
C ARG A 325 -43.71 -13.46 19.09
N ASP A 326 -42.60 -13.62 18.37
CA ASP A 326 -42.59 -14.05 16.98
C ASP A 326 -43.05 -15.52 16.87
N GLY A 327 -44.21 -15.76 16.25
CA GLY A 327 -44.74 -17.12 16.05
C GLY A 327 -44.34 -17.69 14.69
N LEU A 328 -43.65 -18.83 14.69
CA LEU A 328 -43.45 -19.67 13.50
C LEU A 328 -44.72 -20.49 13.23
N VAL A 329 -45.18 -20.52 11.98
CA VAL A 329 -46.38 -21.20 11.51
C VAL A 329 -46.03 -22.06 10.29
N ASN A 330 -46.44 -23.32 10.29
CA ASN A 330 -46.33 -24.19 9.11
C ASN A 330 -47.60 -24.07 8.26
N VAL A 331 -47.43 -23.81 6.97
CA VAL A 331 -48.50 -23.54 6.00
C VAL A 331 -48.34 -24.50 4.82
N ASP A 332 -49.32 -25.38 4.60
CA ASP A 332 -49.34 -26.27 3.44
C ASP A 332 -50.11 -25.63 2.28
N ILE A 333 -49.41 -25.37 1.18
CA ILE A 333 -49.91 -24.69 -0.01
C ILE A 333 -50.39 -25.70 -1.07
N GLY A 334 -50.30 -27.01 -0.78
CA GLY A 334 -50.73 -28.04 -1.73
C GLY A 334 -49.80 -28.14 -2.96
N PRO A 335 -50.26 -28.76 -4.07
CA PRO A 335 -49.41 -28.99 -5.24
C PRO A 335 -49.08 -27.67 -5.95
N ILE A 336 -47.79 -27.45 -6.18
CA ILE A 336 -47.30 -26.27 -6.90
C ILE A 336 -47.49 -26.50 -8.40
N GLY A 337 -48.39 -25.72 -9.02
CA GLY A 337 -48.57 -25.67 -10.47
C GLY A 337 -47.64 -24.66 -11.15
N LYS A 338 -47.88 -24.38 -12.44
CA LYS A 338 -47.12 -23.36 -13.21
C LYS A 338 -47.12 -21.96 -12.57
N ASN A 339 -48.12 -21.67 -11.73
CA ASN A 339 -48.22 -20.44 -10.95
C ASN A 339 -48.21 -20.78 -9.45
N ILE A 340 -47.20 -20.28 -8.72
CA ILE A 340 -46.98 -20.51 -7.29
C ILE A 340 -48.03 -19.80 -6.41
N GLY A 341 -48.69 -18.77 -6.94
CA GLY A 341 -49.82 -18.10 -6.27
C GLY A 341 -49.47 -16.97 -5.30
N PHE A 342 -48.18 -16.71 -5.07
CA PHE A 342 -47.72 -15.58 -4.26
C PHE A 342 -46.38 -15.03 -4.77
N GLN A 343 -46.09 -13.78 -4.43
CA GLN A 343 -44.86 -13.08 -4.76
C GLN A 343 -44.05 -12.83 -3.50
N VAL A 344 -42.74 -12.96 -3.61
CA VAL A 344 -41.78 -12.75 -2.53
C VAL A 344 -40.90 -11.55 -2.85
N THR A 345 -40.56 -10.76 -1.82
CA THR A 345 -39.61 -9.65 -1.87
C THR A 345 -38.54 -9.85 -0.79
N GLY A 346 -37.36 -9.26 -0.97
CA GLY A 346 -36.26 -9.38 -0.01
C GLY A 346 -35.07 -10.20 -0.51
N GLY A 347 -34.30 -10.75 0.42
CA GLY A 347 -33.11 -11.55 0.14
C GLY A 347 -31.80 -10.76 0.20
N PRO A 348 -30.64 -11.43 0.04
CA PRO A 348 -29.32 -10.83 0.23
C PRO A 348 -28.99 -9.70 -0.76
N HIS A 349 -29.58 -9.74 -1.95
CA HIS A 349 -29.38 -8.72 -2.99
C HIS A 349 -30.39 -7.57 -2.93
N GLN A 350 -31.47 -7.73 -2.16
CA GLN A 350 -32.51 -6.69 -2.00
C GLN A 350 -33.04 -6.68 -0.55
N PRO A 351 -32.19 -6.35 0.46
CA PRO A 351 -32.61 -6.37 1.86
C PRO A 351 -33.66 -5.30 2.14
N LEU A 352 -34.73 -5.67 2.87
CA LEU A 352 -35.80 -4.73 3.26
C LEU A 352 -35.39 -3.84 4.44
N ALA A 353 -34.40 -4.25 5.24
CA ALA A 353 -33.85 -3.48 6.33
C ALA A 353 -32.34 -3.73 6.46
N VAL A 354 -31.63 -2.81 7.13
CA VAL A 354 -30.19 -2.96 7.45
C VAL A 354 -30.02 -4.23 8.28
N ASN A 355 -29.22 -5.18 7.78
CA ASN A 355 -29.00 -6.54 8.33
C ASN A 355 -30.20 -7.50 8.27
N ASP A 356 -31.23 -7.24 7.46
CA ASP A 356 -32.32 -8.19 7.22
C ASP A 356 -32.31 -8.71 5.78
N THR A 357 -31.67 -9.87 5.58
CA THR A 357 -31.63 -10.61 4.31
C THR A 357 -32.76 -11.64 4.19
N SER A 358 -33.83 -11.49 4.97
CA SER A 358 -34.97 -12.40 4.94
C SER A 358 -35.89 -12.14 3.75
N LEU A 359 -36.67 -13.16 3.40
CA LEU A 359 -37.66 -13.11 2.33
C LEU A 359 -39.06 -12.97 2.91
N TYR A 360 -39.85 -12.06 2.35
CA TYR A 360 -41.19 -11.71 2.81
C TYR A 360 -42.21 -11.84 1.69
N VAL A 361 -43.42 -12.29 2.02
CA VAL A 361 -44.54 -12.36 1.06
C VAL A 361 -45.01 -10.95 0.73
N LEU A 362 -44.84 -10.52 -0.51
CA LEU A 362 -45.26 -9.20 -1.01
C LEU A 362 -46.74 -9.18 -1.37
N ASN A 363 -47.22 -10.21 -2.06
CA ASN A 363 -48.57 -10.28 -2.57
C ASN A 363 -49.02 -11.74 -2.68
N VAL A 364 -50.30 -12.01 -2.44
CA VAL A 364 -50.93 -13.32 -2.64
C VAL A 364 -52.02 -13.17 -3.69
N ILE A 365 -51.96 -13.99 -4.73
CA ILE A 365 -52.89 -13.93 -5.85
C ILE A 365 -54.25 -14.47 -5.38
N PRO A 366 -55.34 -13.68 -5.47
CA PRO A 366 -56.67 -14.13 -5.08
C PRO A 366 -57.10 -15.36 -5.90
N GLY A 367 -57.69 -16.36 -5.25
CA GLY A 367 -58.12 -17.61 -5.87
C GLY A 367 -57.00 -18.63 -6.16
N SER A 368 -55.77 -18.36 -5.69
CA SER A 368 -54.67 -19.33 -5.73
C SER A 368 -54.69 -20.30 -4.54
N GLN A 369 -53.90 -21.37 -4.60
CA GLN A 369 -53.76 -22.33 -3.48
C GLN A 369 -53.12 -21.72 -2.22
N ALA A 370 -52.42 -20.59 -2.38
CA ALA A 370 -51.82 -19.83 -1.29
C ALA A 370 -52.79 -18.83 -0.65
N ASP A 371 -53.89 -18.51 -1.33
CA ASP A 371 -54.89 -17.54 -0.87
C ASP A 371 -55.58 -18.02 0.41
N GLY A 372 -55.73 -17.11 1.38
CA GLY A 372 -56.22 -17.41 2.73
C GLY A 372 -55.25 -18.17 3.66
N LYS A 373 -54.21 -18.82 3.14
CA LYS A 373 -53.22 -19.57 3.93
C LYS A 373 -51.97 -18.75 4.27
N LEU A 374 -51.38 -18.12 3.26
CA LEU A 374 -50.31 -17.14 3.42
C LEU A 374 -50.88 -15.72 3.57
N ARG A 375 -50.14 -14.84 4.24
CA ARG A 375 -50.47 -13.43 4.35
C ARG A 375 -49.32 -12.57 3.86
N VAL A 376 -49.66 -11.38 3.35
CA VAL A 376 -48.68 -10.34 3.05
C VAL A 376 -47.89 -10.03 4.32
N ASN A 377 -46.57 -9.87 4.16
CA ASN A 377 -45.56 -9.71 5.21
C ASN A 377 -45.25 -10.95 6.06
N ASP A 378 -45.75 -12.14 5.70
CA ASP A 378 -45.22 -13.38 6.28
C ASP A 378 -43.76 -13.58 5.85
N GLN A 379 -42.86 -13.86 6.80
CA GLN A 379 -41.44 -14.10 6.50
C GLN A 379 -41.22 -15.58 6.21
N ILE A 380 -40.75 -15.93 5.03
CA ILE A 380 -40.49 -17.32 4.64
C ILE A 380 -39.17 -17.77 5.25
N CYS A 381 -39.24 -18.75 6.14
CA CYS A 381 -38.07 -19.29 6.84
C CYS A 381 -37.63 -20.63 6.24
N ARG A 382 -38.58 -21.50 5.86
CA ARG A 382 -38.29 -22.82 5.27
C ARG A 382 -39.27 -23.20 4.17
N VAL A 383 -38.78 -23.95 3.17
CA VAL A 383 -39.56 -24.57 2.09
C VAL A 383 -39.35 -26.09 2.17
N ASN A 384 -40.39 -26.87 2.41
CA ASN A 384 -40.33 -28.34 2.54
C ASN A 384 -39.22 -28.82 3.50
N GLY A 385 -39.02 -28.10 4.61
CA GLY A 385 -37.99 -28.39 5.61
C GLY A 385 -36.60 -27.81 5.31
N ALA A 386 -36.33 -27.36 4.09
CA ALA A 386 -35.07 -26.69 3.73
C ALA A 386 -35.05 -25.23 4.20
N ASN A 387 -33.98 -24.82 4.87
CA ASN A 387 -33.80 -23.44 5.33
C ASN A 387 -33.48 -22.51 4.15
N VAL A 388 -34.26 -21.44 4.03
CA VAL A 388 -34.12 -20.44 2.95
C VAL A 388 -33.80 -19.04 3.46
N VAL A 389 -33.53 -18.88 4.76
CA VAL A 389 -33.09 -17.61 5.34
C VAL A 389 -31.70 -17.24 4.78
N GLY A 390 -31.58 -16.05 4.17
CA GLY A 390 -30.34 -15.58 3.55
C GLY A 390 -30.11 -16.02 2.09
N ARG A 391 -31.07 -16.74 1.50
CA ARG A 391 -31.05 -17.12 0.07
C ARG A 391 -31.72 -16.08 -0.81
N SER A 392 -31.40 -16.08 -2.11
CA SER A 392 -32.02 -15.20 -3.09
C SER A 392 -33.47 -15.62 -3.38
N ALA A 393 -34.29 -14.68 -3.86
CA ALA A 393 -35.68 -14.98 -4.24
C ALA A 393 -35.73 -16.05 -5.36
N GLU A 394 -34.80 -16.00 -6.31
CA GLU A 394 -34.66 -16.97 -7.40
C GLU A 394 -34.42 -18.39 -6.88
N GLU A 395 -33.54 -18.55 -5.88
CA GLU A 395 -33.26 -19.84 -5.25
C GLU A 395 -34.48 -20.41 -4.53
N VAL A 396 -35.30 -19.56 -3.91
CA VAL A 396 -36.54 -19.98 -3.28
C VAL A 396 -37.59 -20.41 -4.30
N TYR A 397 -37.72 -19.69 -5.41
CA TYR A 397 -38.60 -20.11 -6.51
C TYR A 397 -38.12 -21.42 -7.16
N ALA A 398 -36.81 -21.62 -7.30
CA ALA A 398 -36.24 -22.87 -7.78
C ALA A 398 -36.53 -24.03 -6.81
N ALA A 399 -36.43 -23.80 -5.48
CA ALA A 399 -36.78 -24.80 -4.48
C ALA A 399 -38.28 -25.16 -4.50
N LEU A 400 -39.14 -24.16 -4.73
CA LEU A 400 -40.58 -24.36 -4.91
C LEU A 400 -40.91 -25.13 -6.20
N GLN A 401 -40.25 -24.81 -7.32
CA GLN A 401 -40.43 -25.51 -8.59
C GLN A 401 -39.86 -26.94 -8.57
N ALA A 402 -38.77 -27.19 -7.85
CA ALA A 402 -38.26 -28.54 -7.64
C ALA A 402 -39.29 -29.44 -6.95
N CYS A 403 -40.25 -28.85 -6.23
CA CYS A 403 -41.35 -29.53 -5.57
C CYS A 403 -42.62 -29.64 -6.45
N SER A 404 -42.59 -29.20 -7.72
CA SER A 404 -43.71 -29.16 -8.67
C SER A 404 -44.28 -30.54 -9.09
N GLY A 405 -43.83 -31.64 -8.48
CA GLY A 405 -44.38 -32.99 -8.63
C GLY A 405 -44.88 -33.63 -7.33
N SER A 406 -44.76 -32.94 -6.19
CA SER A 406 -45.21 -33.44 -4.88
C SER A 406 -46.63 -32.98 -4.59
N ALA A 407 -47.44 -33.87 -4.00
CA ALA A 407 -48.85 -33.58 -3.67
C ALA A 407 -49.04 -32.51 -2.58
N SER A 408 -47.97 -32.15 -1.84
CA SER A 408 -47.98 -31.10 -0.82
C SER A 408 -46.69 -30.29 -0.84
N CYS A 409 -46.80 -29.00 -0.49
CA CYS A 409 -45.66 -28.12 -0.27
C CYS A 409 -45.88 -27.32 1.01
N VAL A 410 -45.04 -27.57 2.00
CA VAL A 410 -45.12 -26.97 3.34
C VAL A 410 -44.11 -25.85 3.47
N LEU A 411 -44.59 -24.66 3.75
CA LEU A 411 -43.77 -23.49 4.10
C LEU A 411 -43.78 -23.26 5.61
N THR A 412 -42.61 -23.04 6.20
CA THR A 412 -42.53 -22.50 7.56
C THR A 412 -42.35 -20.99 7.47
N VAL A 413 -43.35 -20.25 7.93
CA VAL A 413 -43.35 -18.77 7.91
C VAL A 413 -43.34 -18.20 9.32
N ARG A 414 -42.67 -17.06 9.52
CA ARG A 414 -42.73 -16.28 10.75
C ARG A 414 -43.73 -15.15 10.56
N ARG A 415 -44.83 -15.20 11.32
CA ARG A 415 -45.91 -14.21 11.26
C ARG A 415 -45.84 -13.32 12.49
N ARG A 416 -45.52 -12.03 12.30
CA ARG A 416 -45.65 -11.04 13.37
C ARG A 416 -47.13 -10.82 13.67
N ARG A 417 -47.53 -10.91 14.94
CA ARG A 417 -48.88 -10.53 15.36
C ARG A 417 -48.98 -9.02 15.36
N VAL A 418 -49.41 -8.49 14.24
CA VAL A 418 -49.59 -7.06 14.05
C VAL A 418 -51.04 -6.69 14.38
N HIS A 419 -51.28 -6.02 15.50
CA HIS A 419 -52.60 -5.59 15.95
C HIS A 419 -52.93 -4.17 15.44
N TRP A 420 -53.12 -3.98 14.14
CA TRP A 420 -53.62 -2.69 13.62
C TRP A 420 -55.07 -2.82 13.15
N ARG A 421 -55.97 -1.98 13.69
CA ARG A 421 -57.35 -1.82 13.20
C ARG A 421 -57.31 -0.94 11.94
N THR A 422 -57.58 -1.49 10.76
CA THR A 422 -57.66 -0.73 9.50
C THR A 422 -59.06 -0.16 9.28
N HIS A 423 -59.16 1.15 9.01
CA HIS A 423 -60.39 1.82 8.57
C HIS A 423 -60.26 2.14 7.07
N PRO A 424 -61.26 1.85 6.22
CA PRO A 424 -61.23 2.27 4.83
C PRO A 424 -61.54 3.77 4.74
N VAL A 425 -60.65 4.54 4.10
CA VAL A 425 -60.88 5.95 3.78
C VAL A 425 -61.22 6.06 2.30
N CYS A 426 -62.38 6.65 2.00
CA CYS A 426 -62.78 6.99 0.63
C CYS A 426 -62.47 8.47 0.38
N VAL A 427 -61.51 8.75 -0.50
CA VAL A 427 -61.14 10.13 -0.86
C VAL A 427 -61.97 10.54 -2.07
N ARG A 428 -62.84 11.55 -1.89
CA ARG A 428 -63.65 12.12 -2.97
C ARG A 428 -63.08 13.48 -3.34
N LEU A 429 -62.61 13.62 -4.58
CA LEU A 429 -62.03 14.86 -5.09
C LEU A 429 -63.10 15.62 -5.88
N SER A 430 -63.56 16.77 -5.35
CA SER A 430 -64.42 17.71 -6.08
C SER A 430 -63.78 19.10 -6.05
N GLY A 431 -63.55 19.65 -7.24
CA GLY A 431 -62.74 20.83 -7.46
C GLY A 431 -63.42 22.15 -7.10
N ALA A 432 -62.67 23.03 -6.44
CA ALA A 432 -62.78 24.48 -6.57
C ALA A 432 -61.47 25.15 -6.11
N ARG A 433 -60.80 25.80 -7.08
CA ARG A 433 -59.63 26.72 -7.03
C ARG A 433 -58.24 26.12 -7.29
N PRO A 434 -57.39 26.75 -8.14
CA PRO A 434 -56.22 26.10 -8.73
C PRO A 434 -54.90 26.27 -7.93
N ALA A 435 -54.93 26.82 -6.71
CA ALA A 435 -53.70 27.12 -5.96
C ALA A 435 -53.36 26.12 -4.85
N ASP A 436 -54.31 25.26 -4.43
CA ASP A 436 -54.13 24.33 -3.30
C ASP A 436 -54.54 22.88 -3.63
N LEU A 437 -54.49 22.45 -4.89
CA LEU A 437 -54.68 21.04 -5.23
C LEU A 437 -53.32 20.33 -5.39
N ILE A 438 -53.25 19.14 -4.79
CA ILE A 438 -52.26 18.11 -5.06
C ILE A 438 -52.15 17.94 -6.58
N GLN A 439 -51.01 18.34 -7.16
CA GLN A 439 -50.69 18.05 -8.54
C GLN A 439 -50.23 16.59 -8.66
N LEU A 440 -50.96 15.83 -9.48
CA LEU A 440 -50.68 14.43 -9.80
C LEU A 440 -49.64 14.33 -10.93
N ASP A 441 -48.40 14.75 -10.69
CA ASP A 441 -47.31 14.54 -11.67
C ASP A 441 -46.36 13.40 -11.30
N ALA A 442 -46.54 12.77 -10.14
CA ALA A 442 -45.93 11.49 -9.82
C ALA A 442 -46.87 10.73 -8.90
N GLY A 443 -47.36 9.55 -9.34
CA GLY A 443 -48.45 8.81 -8.70
C GLY A 443 -48.27 8.52 -7.20
N PHE A 444 -49.37 8.06 -6.58
CA PHE A 444 -49.38 7.64 -5.18
C PHE A 444 -48.49 6.42 -4.92
N TYR A 445 -47.63 6.50 -3.91
CA TYR A 445 -47.05 5.33 -3.24
C TYR A 445 -47.56 5.28 -1.81
N VAL A 446 -48.43 4.30 -1.54
CA VAL A 446 -48.75 3.89 -0.17
C VAL A 446 -47.61 2.98 0.27
N LYS A 447 -46.92 3.37 1.33
CA LYS A 447 -45.85 2.56 1.93
C LYS A 447 -46.42 1.48 2.81
#